data_AF-S4P7G5-F1
#
_entry.id   AF-S4P7G5-F1
#
_cell.length_a   1.000
_cell.length_b   1.000
_cell.length_c   1.000
_cell.angle_alpha   90.00
_cell.angle_beta   90.00
_cell.angle_gamma   90.00
#
_symmetry.space_group_name_H-M   'P 1'
#
loop_
_entity.id
_entity.type
_entity.pdbx_description
1 polymer ?
#
loop_
_entity_poly.entity_id
_entity_poly.type
_entity_poly.pdbx_seq_one_letter_code
_entity_poly.pdbx_strand_id
1 'polypeptide(L)'
;MSINGYQDLMQGPLQTYLQLSKQLGGDIATHANLVNDAFQEQLRYIQLAASRSKPSDGEQVQLLKSTSDKISAIQQYREKNRASNFFNHLSAISESVPALGWVAVAPTPAPYVKEMNDAGQFYTNRVLKEWKEKDKTHVEWCRAWVQLLSELQAYVKQYHT
;
A
#
# COMPACT_ATOMS: atom_id res chain seq x y z
N MET A 1 -11.83 1.74 -15.79
CA MET A 1 -11.65 1.74 -14.31
C MET A 1 -12.51 0.65 -13.70
N SER A 2 -11.92 -0.47 -13.26
CA SER A 2 -12.67 -1.61 -12.69
C SER A 2 -12.77 -1.48 -11.17
N ILE A 3 -13.95 -1.13 -10.65
CA ILE A 3 -14.20 -1.09 -9.20
C ILE A 3 -14.02 -2.49 -8.60
N ASN A 4 -14.57 -3.52 -9.26
CA ASN A 4 -14.50 -4.90 -8.79
C ASN A 4 -13.05 -5.39 -8.70
N GLY A 5 -12.23 -5.11 -9.72
CA GLY A 5 -10.82 -5.51 -9.71
C GLY A 5 -10.03 -4.90 -8.54
N TYR A 6 -10.38 -3.67 -8.12
CA TYR A 6 -9.77 -3.08 -6.93
C TYR A 6 -10.33 -3.67 -5.63
N GLN A 7 -11.64 -3.98 -5.59
CA GLN A 7 -12.25 -4.65 -4.43
C GLN A 7 -11.67 -6.07 -4.22
N ASP A 8 -11.32 -6.78 -5.29
CA ASP A 8 -10.64 -8.08 -5.21
C ASP A 8 -9.27 -7.96 -4.52
N LEU A 9 -8.49 -6.90 -4.81
CA LEU A 9 -7.24 -6.61 -4.09
C LEU A 9 -7.48 -6.40 -2.60
N MET A 10 -8.55 -5.67 -2.26
CA MET A 10 -8.89 -5.35 -0.87
C MET A 10 -9.38 -6.57 -0.09
N GLN A 11 -10.16 -7.45 -0.73
CA GLN A 11 -10.72 -8.65 -0.10
C GLN A 11 -9.76 -9.83 -0.12
N GLY A 12 -8.77 -9.84 -1.02
CA GLY A 12 -7.74 -10.86 -1.14
C GLY A 12 -6.44 -10.46 -0.42
N PRO A 13 -5.41 -10.02 -1.16
CA PRO A 13 -4.07 -9.81 -0.60
C PRO A 13 -4.01 -8.76 0.52
N LEU A 14 -4.80 -7.68 0.46
CA LEU A 14 -4.86 -6.71 1.56
C LEU A 14 -5.41 -7.34 2.83
N GLN A 15 -6.50 -8.11 2.73
CA GLN A 15 -7.11 -8.78 3.88
C GLN A 15 -6.13 -9.75 4.55
N THR A 16 -5.38 -10.52 3.75
CA THR A 16 -4.31 -11.42 4.24
C THR A 16 -3.24 -10.63 4.99
N TYR A 17 -2.76 -9.51 4.41
CA TYR A 17 -1.80 -8.62 5.05
C TYR A 17 -2.32 -8.07 6.39
N LEU A 18 -3.59 -7.65 6.45
CA LEU A 18 -4.20 -7.10 7.67
C LEU A 18 -4.34 -8.17 8.77
N GLN A 19 -4.73 -9.39 8.41
CA GLN A 19 -4.82 -10.50 9.35
C GLN A 19 -3.46 -10.85 9.97
N LEU A 20 -2.41 -10.97 9.13
CA LEU A 20 -1.05 -11.22 9.60
C LEU A 20 -0.53 -10.06 10.46
N SER A 21 -0.80 -8.82 10.06
CA SER A 21 -0.43 -7.64 10.85
C SER A 21 -1.08 -7.63 12.23
N LYS A 22 -2.36 -8.02 12.31
CA LYS A 22 -3.09 -8.15 13.57
C LYS A 22 -2.49 -9.25 14.45
N GLN A 23 -2.10 -10.39 13.86
CA GLN A 23 -1.44 -11.48 14.59
C GLN A 23 -0.09 -11.05 15.17
N LEU A 24 0.71 -10.29 14.41
CA LEU A 24 2.00 -9.77 14.85
C LEU A 24 1.87 -8.67 15.92
N GLY A 25 0.76 -7.92 15.90
CA GLY A 25 0.42 -6.95 16.94
C GLY A 25 1.31 -5.70 16.95
N GLY A 26 1.27 -4.96 18.06
CA GLY A 26 2.11 -3.79 18.32
C GLY A 26 2.05 -2.71 17.24
N ASP A 27 3.23 -2.19 16.88
CA ASP A 27 3.35 -1.15 15.86
C ASP A 27 2.96 -1.66 14.46
N ILE A 28 3.13 -2.96 14.18
CA ILE A 28 2.76 -3.56 12.90
C ILE A 28 1.25 -3.49 12.70
N ALA A 29 0.47 -3.94 13.70
CA ALA A 29 -0.99 -3.88 13.64
C ALA A 29 -1.51 -2.43 13.54
N THR A 30 -0.93 -1.52 14.32
CA THR A 30 -1.32 -0.10 14.30
C THR A 30 -1.05 0.53 12.95
N HIS A 31 0.12 0.26 12.36
CA HIS A 31 0.49 0.76 11.05
C HIS A 31 -0.38 0.18 9.93
N ALA A 32 -0.73 -1.11 10.02
CA ALA A 32 -1.58 -1.77 9.06
C ALA A 32 -3.02 -1.21 9.02
N ASN A 33 -3.55 -0.73 10.15
CA ASN A 33 -4.84 -0.04 10.17
C ASN A 33 -4.81 1.27 9.37
N LEU A 34 -3.70 2.02 9.42
CA LEU A 34 -3.53 3.22 8.58
C LEU A 34 -3.47 2.85 7.09
N VAL A 35 -2.82 1.73 6.75
CA VAL A 35 -2.82 1.20 5.38
C VAL A 35 -4.22 0.85 4.91
N ASN A 36 -5.02 0.15 5.73
CA ASN A 36 -6.41 -0.16 5.40
C ASN A 36 -7.20 1.12 5.08
N ASP A 37 -7.10 2.14 5.91
CA ASP A 37 -7.72 3.44 5.66
C ASP A 37 -7.31 4.04 4.32
N ALA A 38 -6.02 3.98 3.97
CA ALA A 38 -5.52 4.51 2.69
C ALA A 38 -6.12 3.78 1.48
N PHE A 39 -6.25 2.46 1.54
CA PHE A 39 -6.91 1.66 0.49
C PHE A 39 -8.41 1.96 0.40
N GLN A 40 -9.08 2.19 1.54
CA GLN A 40 -10.50 2.61 1.54
C GLN A 40 -10.69 3.98 0.87
N GLU A 41 -9.82 4.96 1.16
CA GLU A 41 -9.86 6.27 0.50
C GLU A 41 -9.58 6.15 -1.02
N GLN A 42 -8.63 5.31 -1.41
CA GLN A 42 -8.36 5.07 -2.83
C GLN A 42 -9.54 4.37 -3.53
N LEU A 43 -10.23 3.42 -2.88
CA LEU A 43 -11.46 2.82 -3.42
C LEU A 43 -12.53 3.89 -3.67
N ARG A 44 -12.75 4.79 -2.72
CA ARG A 44 -13.71 5.90 -2.88
C ARG A 44 -13.36 6.78 -4.08
N TYR A 45 -12.08 7.08 -4.27
CA TYR A 45 -11.61 7.83 -5.43
C TYR A 45 -11.88 7.07 -6.74
N ILE A 46 -11.58 5.76 -6.79
CA ILE A 46 -11.82 4.90 -7.96
C ILE A 46 -13.33 4.84 -8.29
N GLN A 47 -14.19 4.70 -7.29
CA GLN A 47 -15.64 4.70 -7.48
C GLN A 47 -16.13 6.05 -8.04
N LEU A 48 -15.64 7.15 -7.47
CA LEU A 48 -15.97 8.49 -7.94
C LEU A 48 -15.54 8.66 -9.41
N ALA A 49 -14.29 8.34 -9.73
CA ALA A 49 -13.74 8.47 -11.08
C ALA A 49 -14.41 7.55 -12.12
N ALA A 50 -14.96 6.40 -11.71
CA ALA A 50 -15.75 5.54 -12.60
C ALA A 50 -17.13 6.13 -12.98
N SER A 51 -17.66 7.05 -12.17
CA SER A 51 -19.00 7.63 -12.33
C SER A 51 -19.03 8.98 -13.06
N ARG A 52 -17.87 9.51 -13.49
CA ARG A 52 -17.76 10.88 -13.99
C ARG A 52 -16.65 11.06 -15.02
N SER A 53 -16.67 12.20 -15.70
CA SER A 53 -15.60 12.67 -16.59
C SER A 53 -14.30 12.97 -15.83
N LYS A 54 -13.17 12.93 -16.53
CA LYS A 54 -11.86 13.28 -15.94
C LYS A 54 -11.93 14.70 -15.32
N PRO A 55 -11.53 14.89 -14.04
CA PRO A 55 -11.40 16.20 -13.42
C PRO A 55 -10.44 17.12 -14.18
N SER A 56 -10.57 18.43 -13.95
CA SER A 56 -9.44 19.36 -14.17
C SER A 56 -8.28 19.04 -13.23
N ASP A 57 -7.05 19.41 -13.57
CA ASP A 57 -5.88 19.12 -12.74
C ASP A 57 -6.03 19.68 -11.31
N GLY A 58 -6.58 20.88 -11.15
CA GLY A 58 -6.84 21.48 -9.84
C GLY A 58 -7.87 20.72 -9.01
N GLU A 59 -8.92 20.20 -9.64
CA GLU A 59 -9.91 19.36 -8.97
C GLU A 59 -9.32 17.98 -8.64
N GLN A 60 -8.49 17.41 -9.52
CA GLN A 60 -7.81 16.14 -9.27
C GLN A 60 -6.94 16.21 -8.01
N VAL A 61 -6.19 17.30 -7.82
CA VAL A 61 -5.41 17.53 -6.59
C VAL A 61 -6.30 17.51 -5.33
N GLN A 62 -7.45 18.15 -5.38
CA GLN A 62 -8.38 18.17 -4.24
C GLN A 62 -8.95 16.78 -3.94
N LEU A 63 -9.33 16.02 -4.98
CA LEU A 63 -9.88 14.67 -4.83
C LEU A 63 -8.84 13.68 -4.28
N LEU A 64 -7.56 13.87 -4.62
CA LEU A 64 -6.46 13.02 -4.15
C LEU A 64 -5.95 13.40 -2.76
N LYS A 65 -6.37 14.55 -2.22
CA LYS A 65 -5.90 15.02 -0.91
C LYS A 65 -6.11 13.99 0.20
N SER A 66 -7.28 13.35 0.25
CA SER A 66 -7.59 12.35 1.29
C SER A 66 -6.60 11.17 1.25
N THR A 67 -6.32 10.64 0.05
CA THR A 67 -5.34 9.55 -0.12
C THR A 67 -3.91 10.02 0.23
N SER A 68 -3.53 11.23 -0.18
CA SER A 68 -2.22 11.81 0.11
C SER A 68 -1.99 12.03 1.61
N ASP A 69 -3.01 12.51 2.33
CA ASP A 69 -2.95 12.71 3.77
C ASP A 69 -2.81 11.36 4.51
N LYS A 70 -3.46 10.29 4.02
CA LYS A 70 -3.29 8.92 4.57
C LYS A 70 -1.88 8.36 4.30
N ILE A 71 -1.36 8.51 3.09
CA ILE A 71 0.04 8.13 2.76
C ILE A 71 1.01 8.85 3.70
N SER A 72 0.82 10.16 3.89
CA SER A 72 1.67 10.97 4.78
C SER A 72 1.58 10.52 6.24
N ALA A 73 0.39 10.15 6.72
CA ALA A 73 0.20 9.65 8.08
C ALA A 73 0.95 8.33 8.32
N ILE A 74 0.97 7.43 7.34
CA ILE A 74 1.71 6.15 7.38
C ILE A 74 3.22 6.44 7.45
N GLN A 75 3.73 7.33 6.60
CA GLN A 75 5.14 7.71 6.62
C GLN A 75 5.55 8.36 7.95
N GLN A 76 4.75 9.30 8.47
CA GLN A 76 4.99 9.95 9.75
C GLN A 76 4.91 8.97 10.93
N TYR A 77 4.05 7.94 10.86
CA TYR A 77 3.98 6.92 11.90
C TYR A 77 5.32 6.19 12.02
N ARG A 78 5.92 5.78 10.90
CA ARG A 78 7.27 5.19 10.90
C ARG A 78 8.33 6.16 11.44
N GLU A 79 8.26 7.43 11.08
CA GLU A 79 9.22 8.45 11.57
C GLU A 79 9.14 8.71 13.07
N LYS A 80 7.94 8.67 13.65
CA LYS A 80 7.72 8.82 15.10
C LYS A 80 8.15 7.58 15.89
N ASN A 81 8.14 6.41 15.26
CA ASN A 81 8.46 5.13 15.89
C ASN A 81 9.83 4.57 15.47
N ARG A 82 10.85 5.43 15.36
CA ARG A 82 12.24 5.03 15.00
C ARG A 82 12.87 4.01 15.94
N ALA A 83 12.44 3.98 17.20
CA ALA A 83 12.91 3.04 18.22
C ALA A 83 12.16 1.69 18.20
N SER A 84 11.20 1.51 17.29
CA SER A 84 10.42 0.26 17.19
C SER A 84 11.32 -0.93 16.89
N ASN A 85 11.11 -2.04 17.60
CA ASN A 85 11.71 -3.34 17.25
C ASN A 85 11.28 -3.83 15.86
N PHE A 86 10.20 -3.28 15.32
CA PHE A 86 9.67 -3.61 14.01
C PHE A 86 9.97 -2.53 12.96
N PHE A 87 11.00 -1.69 13.17
CA PHE A 87 11.31 -0.58 12.27
C PHE A 87 11.50 -0.98 10.79
N ASN A 88 12.04 -2.17 10.50
CA ASN A 88 12.13 -2.68 9.13
C ASN A 88 10.75 -2.99 8.52
N HIS A 89 9.77 -3.44 9.31
CA HIS A 89 8.39 -3.63 8.86
C HIS A 89 7.75 -2.28 8.54
N LEU A 90 7.88 -1.31 9.47
CA LEU A 90 7.36 0.03 9.27
C LEU A 90 7.98 0.68 8.03
N SER A 91 9.30 0.51 7.83
CA SER A 91 10.02 1.04 6.67
C SER A 91 9.57 0.38 5.37
N ALA A 92 9.36 -0.95 5.35
CA ALA A 92 8.85 -1.63 4.16
C ALA A 92 7.54 -1.01 3.66
N ILE A 93 6.62 -0.70 4.58
CA ILE A 93 5.33 -0.08 4.25
C ILE A 93 5.52 1.40 3.88
N SER A 94 6.19 2.20 4.70
CA SER A 94 6.28 3.65 4.49
C SER A 94 6.97 4.04 3.18
N GLU A 95 7.94 3.23 2.75
CA GLU A 95 8.73 3.48 1.53
C GLU A 95 8.03 2.97 0.27
N SER A 96 7.01 2.12 0.41
CA SER A 96 6.28 1.52 -0.73
C SER A 96 4.80 1.93 -0.84
N VAL A 97 4.19 2.43 0.24
CA VAL A 97 2.82 2.95 0.24
C VAL A 97 2.58 4.11 -0.74
N PRO A 98 3.58 4.93 -1.15
CA PRO A 98 3.38 5.89 -2.23
C PRO A 98 2.92 5.24 -3.55
N ALA A 99 3.01 3.91 -3.70
CA ALA A 99 2.37 3.18 -4.80
C ALA A 99 0.90 3.58 -5.01
N LEU A 100 0.15 3.92 -3.94
CA LEU A 100 -1.24 4.40 -4.04
C LEU A 100 -1.38 5.75 -4.77
N GLY A 101 -0.28 6.48 -4.96
CA GLY A 101 -0.19 7.69 -5.76
C GLY A 101 -0.22 7.46 -7.28
N TRP A 102 -0.25 6.21 -7.76
CA TRP A 102 -0.25 5.87 -9.19
C TRP A 102 -1.32 6.60 -10.01
N VAL A 103 -2.45 6.94 -9.39
CA VAL A 103 -3.58 7.69 -10.01
C VAL A 103 -3.22 9.10 -10.47
N ALA A 104 -2.10 9.66 -9.98
CA ALA A 104 -1.55 10.95 -10.42
C ALA A 104 -0.35 10.81 -11.37
N VAL A 105 0.03 9.58 -11.75
CA VAL A 105 1.20 9.31 -12.57
C VAL A 105 0.79 9.05 -14.01
N ALA A 106 1.37 9.82 -14.93
CA ALA A 106 1.25 9.61 -16.37
C ALA A 106 2.62 9.84 -17.04
N PRO A 107 2.95 9.12 -18.14
CA PRO A 107 2.12 8.12 -18.82
C PRO A 107 2.26 6.69 -18.27
N THR A 108 3.12 6.45 -17.27
CA THR A 108 3.54 5.10 -16.85
C THR A 108 3.19 4.77 -15.39
N PRO A 109 1.90 4.66 -15.03
CA PRO A 109 1.50 4.39 -13.63
C PRO A 109 1.88 2.98 -13.14
N ALA A 110 1.85 1.96 -14.01
CA ALA A 110 2.23 0.59 -13.61
C ALA A 110 3.74 0.45 -13.30
N PRO A 111 4.67 0.98 -14.12
CA PRO A 111 6.09 1.07 -13.75
C PRO A 111 6.33 1.78 -12.41
N TYR A 112 5.61 2.87 -12.13
CA TYR A 112 5.71 3.56 -10.84
C TYR A 112 5.35 2.66 -9.65
N VAL A 113 4.25 1.91 -9.73
CA VAL A 113 3.88 0.93 -8.67
C VAL A 113 5.00 -0.10 -8.46
N LYS A 114 5.65 -0.55 -9.54
CA LYS A 114 6.78 -1.48 -9.46
C LYS A 114 7.96 -0.88 -8.70
N GLU A 115 8.35 0.35 -9.02
CA GLU A 115 9.46 1.04 -8.34
C GLU A 115 9.20 1.18 -6.83
N MET A 116 7.97 1.53 -6.46
CA MET A 116 7.57 1.61 -5.05
C MET A 116 7.60 0.23 -4.37
N ASN A 117 7.18 -0.84 -5.07
CA ASN A 117 7.28 -2.20 -4.57
C ASN A 117 8.75 -2.62 -4.36
N ASP A 118 9.64 -2.33 -5.31
CA ASP A 118 11.07 -2.62 -5.21
C ASP A 118 11.71 -1.88 -4.01
N ALA A 119 11.30 -0.64 -3.75
CA ALA A 119 11.72 0.13 -2.56
C ALA A 119 11.28 -0.55 -1.25
N GLY A 120 10.04 -1.03 -1.19
CA GLY A 120 9.54 -1.81 -0.05
C GLY A 120 10.30 -3.12 0.14
N GLN A 121 10.62 -3.80 -0.97
CA GLN A 121 11.32 -5.09 -0.96
C GLN A 121 12.71 -5.03 -0.33
N PHE A 122 13.41 -3.90 -0.46
CA PHE A 122 14.68 -3.69 0.23
C PHE A 122 14.57 -3.93 1.75
N TYR A 123 13.47 -3.47 2.36
CA TYR A 123 13.23 -3.63 3.80
C TYR A 123 12.57 -4.98 4.13
N THR A 124 11.67 -5.50 3.29
CA THR A 124 11.13 -6.85 3.52
C THR A 124 12.24 -7.90 3.48
N ASN A 125 13.26 -7.74 2.62
CA ASN A 125 14.43 -8.63 2.61
C ASN A 125 15.20 -8.63 3.94
N ARG A 126 15.25 -7.49 4.65
CA ARG A 126 15.83 -7.41 6.00
C ARG A 126 14.97 -8.14 7.02
N VAL A 127 13.65 -7.97 6.95
CA VAL A 127 12.69 -8.73 7.79
C VAL A 127 12.84 -10.23 7.54
N LEU A 128 12.86 -10.67 6.28
CA LEU A 128 13.05 -12.07 5.92
C LEU A 128 14.35 -12.62 6.49
N LYS A 129 15.46 -11.90 6.35
CA LYS A 129 16.76 -12.31 6.91
C LYS A 129 16.70 -12.50 8.43
N GLU A 130 16.00 -11.61 9.12
CA GLU A 130 15.92 -11.62 10.58
C GLU A 130 14.96 -12.69 11.14
N TRP A 131 13.84 -12.93 10.46
CA TRP A 131 12.72 -13.69 11.01
C TRP A 131 12.52 -15.08 10.39
N LYS A 132 13.15 -15.41 9.26
CA LYS A 132 12.94 -16.68 8.54
C LYS A 132 13.12 -17.95 9.38
N GLU A 133 13.94 -17.92 10.43
CA GLU A 133 14.18 -19.07 11.34
C GLU A 133 13.54 -18.89 12.72
N LYS A 134 12.91 -17.72 12.98
CA LYS A 134 12.34 -17.37 14.29
C LYS A 134 10.82 -17.52 14.31
N ASP A 135 10.16 -16.88 13.34
CA ASP A 135 8.71 -16.88 13.23
C ASP A 135 8.30 -16.68 11.77
N LYS A 136 7.58 -17.67 11.24
CA LYS A 136 7.12 -17.70 9.86
C LYS A 136 6.06 -16.65 9.56
N THR A 137 5.35 -16.15 10.58
CA THR A 137 4.30 -15.12 10.43
C THR A 137 4.87 -13.85 9.79
N HIS A 138 6.09 -13.45 10.16
CA HIS A 138 6.78 -12.30 9.56
C HIS A 138 7.15 -12.54 8.09
N VAL A 139 7.51 -13.77 7.74
CA VAL A 139 7.83 -14.15 6.36
C VAL A 139 6.57 -14.09 5.49
N GLU A 140 5.47 -14.63 5.98
CA GLU A 140 4.18 -14.59 5.32
C GLU A 140 3.68 -13.16 5.18
N TRP A 141 3.86 -12.32 6.21
CA TRP A 141 3.53 -10.90 6.18
C TRP A 141 4.27 -10.16 5.07
N CYS A 142 5.58 -10.39 4.92
CA CYS A 142 6.37 -9.80 3.82
C CYS A 142 5.85 -10.23 2.45
N ARG A 143 5.54 -11.52 2.28
CA ARG A 143 5.02 -12.05 1.02
C ARG A 143 3.65 -11.45 0.68
N ALA A 144 2.76 -11.35 1.66
CA ALA A 144 1.44 -10.76 1.48
C ALA A 144 1.51 -9.30 1.01
N TRP A 145 2.41 -8.49 1.60
CA TRP A 145 2.60 -7.10 1.18
C TRP A 145 3.16 -6.98 -0.25
N VAL A 146 4.21 -7.75 -0.57
CA VAL A 146 4.80 -7.74 -1.93
C VAL A 146 3.80 -8.23 -2.97
N GLN A 147 2.99 -9.24 -2.63
CA GLN A 147 1.92 -9.74 -3.49
C GLN A 147 0.85 -8.67 -3.73
N LEU A 148 0.40 -7.97 -2.67
CA LEU A 148 -0.56 -6.88 -2.79
C LEU A 148 -0.11 -5.82 -3.80
N LEU A 149 1.15 -5.36 -3.71
CA LEU A 149 1.67 -4.34 -4.64
C LEU A 149 1.88 -4.89 -6.06
N SER A 150 2.24 -6.17 -6.19
CA SER A 150 2.34 -6.85 -7.49
C SER A 150 0.98 -6.97 -8.18
N GLU A 151 -0.06 -7.31 -7.43
CA GLU A 151 -1.43 -7.38 -7.96
C GLU A 151 -2.00 -5.98 -8.23
N LEU A 152 -1.67 -4.98 -7.41
CA LEU A 152 -1.98 -3.58 -7.72
C LEU A 152 -1.34 -3.15 -9.04
N GLN A 153 -0.07 -3.50 -9.28
CA GLN A 153 0.60 -3.22 -10.55
C GLN A 153 -0.15 -3.87 -11.73
N ALA A 154 -0.54 -5.15 -11.58
CA ALA A 154 -1.28 -5.87 -12.61
C ALA A 154 -2.64 -5.21 -12.90
N TYR A 155 -3.38 -4.82 -11.85
CA TYR A 155 -4.62 -4.07 -11.95
C TYR A 155 -4.45 -2.74 -12.70
N VAL A 156 -3.43 -1.96 -12.34
CA VAL A 156 -3.11 -0.68 -13.03
C VAL A 156 -2.79 -0.93 -14.50
N LYS A 157 -1.97 -1.94 -14.78
CA LYS A 157 -1.59 -2.33 -16.15
C LYS A 157 -2.81 -2.74 -17.00
N GLN A 158 -3.76 -3.44 -16.40
CA GLN A 158 -4.92 -3.97 -17.12
C GLN A 158 -5.99 -2.92 -17.39
N TYR A 159 -6.21 -1.98 -16.48
CA TYR A 159 -7.40 -1.12 -16.51
C TYR A 159 -7.11 0.38 -16.62
N HIS A 160 -5.84 0.80 -16.51
CA HIS A 160 -5.43 2.21 -16.35
C HIS A 160 -4.13 2.57 -17.07
N THR A 161 -3.81 1.85 -18.15
CA THR A 161 -2.70 2.18 -19.05
C THR A 161 -3.25 2.46 -20.45
#